data_AF-A0A2T6BTQ2-F1
#
_entry.id   AF-A0A2T6BTQ2-F1
#
_cell.length_a   1.000
_cell.length_b   1.000
_cell.length_c   1.000
_cell.angle_alpha   90.00
_cell.angle_beta   90.00
_cell.angle_gamma   90.00
#
_symmetry.space_group_name_H-M   'P 1'
#
loop_
_entity.id
_entity.type
_entity.pdbx_description
1 polymer ?
#
loop_
_entity_poly.entity_id
_entity_poly.type
_entity_poly.pdbx_seq_one_letter_code
_entity_poly.pdbx_strand_id
1 'polypeptide(L)'
;MSLTLYLNRRAWLSHMEETEKRFPGFIPVIKGNGYGFGNRYLADEVLQAGKEDIAVGTVDEARQLEKTHSFREMIVLTPLLTELNVADLVPGRVYTVGSREQLRHLAASFERLLSDDRRAWTQTGAPFRLNILIKCRSAMKRYGFDLQEAGKVLDWIREVESDRVRIEVKGLSIHFPKTGMDFAAKEREIGNWLEAARKVGLPAGRMYVSHLTPDQFQNLTRQWPEVEFSMRLGTDLWLSDKSFIETKSTVLDVKEVKRGERFGYKQLRSYRNGWLVCVAGGTANGVGLESPASARGLKERLKLTVFWIFHLFNLHLSPFTYKGKRLWFAEPPHMQTSVLFFPSGSPVPEVGEELPVQLRMTTATFDRLVTDPEVEELSGREEQEEKGKALNAIP
;
A
#
# COMPACT_ATOMS: atom_id res chain seq x y z
N MET A 1 -9.67 -7.91 22.57
CA MET A 1 -10.19 -8.94 21.64
C MET A 1 -10.32 -8.26 20.29
N SER A 2 -9.56 -8.72 19.30
CA SER A 2 -9.25 -7.93 18.09
C SER A 2 -9.11 -8.83 16.87
N LEU A 3 -9.31 -8.26 15.69
CA LEU A 3 -8.67 -8.74 14.49
C LEU A 3 -7.23 -8.23 14.49
N THR A 4 -6.26 -9.16 14.57
CA THR A 4 -4.85 -8.87 14.80
C THR A 4 -4.01 -9.21 13.57
N LEU A 5 -3.14 -8.29 13.16
CA LEU A 5 -2.04 -8.53 12.25
C LEU A 5 -0.78 -8.85 13.05
N TYR A 6 -0.21 -10.02 12.85
CA TYR A 6 1.09 -10.42 13.36
C TYR A 6 2.13 -10.20 12.27
N LEU A 7 3.24 -9.55 12.61
CA LEU A 7 4.31 -9.21 11.69
C LEU A 7 5.65 -9.72 12.21
N ASN A 8 6.30 -10.58 11.43
CA ASN A 8 7.72 -10.89 11.60
C ASN A 8 8.55 -9.70 11.13
N ARG A 9 8.67 -8.71 12.02
CA ARG A 9 9.23 -7.39 11.70
C ARG A 9 10.70 -7.48 11.27
N ARG A 10 11.48 -8.36 11.91
CA ARG A 10 12.89 -8.56 11.56
C ARG A 10 13.06 -9.04 10.11
N ALA A 11 12.37 -10.12 9.73
CA ALA A 11 12.46 -10.63 8.35
C ALA A 11 11.95 -9.59 7.33
N TRP A 12 10.92 -8.85 7.70
CA TRP A 12 10.34 -7.79 6.89
C TRP A 12 11.32 -6.61 6.67
N LEU A 13 12.03 -6.17 7.72
CA LEU A 13 13.06 -5.14 7.62
C LEU A 13 14.28 -5.62 6.82
N SER A 14 14.74 -6.86 7.05
CA SER A 14 15.82 -7.44 6.23
C SER A 14 15.46 -7.49 4.74
N HIS A 15 14.19 -7.70 4.40
CA HIS A 15 13.73 -7.60 3.02
C HIS A 15 13.78 -6.16 2.48
N MET A 16 13.50 -5.13 3.28
CA MET A 16 13.68 -3.73 2.85
C MET A 16 15.14 -3.43 2.51
N GLU A 17 16.08 -3.84 3.38
CA GLU A 17 17.53 -3.68 3.15
C GLU A 17 17.98 -4.41 1.88
N GLU A 18 17.53 -5.65 1.68
CA GLU A 18 17.86 -6.41 0.47
C GLU A 18 17.20 -5.82 -0.78
N THR A 19 16.06 -5.15 -0.62
CA THR A 19 15.41 -4.42 -1.71
C THR A 19 16.22 -3.17 -2.09
N GLU A 20 16.86 -2.51 -1.14
CA GLU A 20 17.76 -1.38 -1.40
C GLU A 20 18.96 -1.80 -2.27
N LYS A 21 19.56 -2.97 -1.99
CA LYS A 21 20.67 -3.48 -2.81
C LYS A 21 20.24 -3.78 -4.25
N ARG A 22 19.02 -4.28 -4.43
CA ARG A 22 18.47 -4.64 -5.75
C ARG A 22 18.00 -3.42 -6.54
N PHE A 23 17.46 -2.43 -5.85
CA PHE A 23 16.94 -1.19 -6.42
C PHE A 23 17.45 0.01 -5.61
N PRO A 24 18.73 0.40 -5.75
CA PRO A 24 19.29 1.52 -5.00
C PRO A 24 18.47 2.79 -5.19
N GLY A 25 18.17 3.49 -4.09
CA GLY A 25 17.37 4.71 -4.15
C GLY A 25 15.90 4.49 -4.54
N PHE A 26 15.34 3.28 -4.35
CA PHE A 26 13.91 3.07 -4.59
C PHE A 26 13.05 3.99 -3.72
N ILE A 27 11.85 4.31 -4.21
CA ILE A 27 10.84 5.10 -3.53
C ILE A 27 9.78 4.17 -2.93
N PRO A 28 9.67 4.09 -1.59
CA PRO A 28 8.58 3.40 -0.92
C PRO A 28 7.22 4.01 -1.27
N VAL A 29 6.27 3.18 -1.66
CA VAL A 29 4.89 3.59 -1.95
C VAL A 29 4.02 3.30 -0.72
N ILE A 30 3.50 4.34 -0.09
CA ILE A 30 2.61 4.28 1.08
C ILE A 30 1.25 4.84 0.65
N LYS A 31 0.36 3.97 0.16
CA LYS A 31 -0.94 4.40 -0.40
C LYS A 31 -2.10 3.54 0.05
N GLY A 32 -3.32 4.06 -0.10
CA GLY A 32 -4.54 3.41 0.35
C GLY A 32 -4.51 3.24 1.86
N ASN A 33 -4.70 2.01 2.32
CA ASN A 33 -4.64 1.64 3.74
C ASN A 33 -3.22 1.23 4.21
N GLY A 34 -2.18 1.69 3.52
CA GLY A 34 -0.80 1.36 3.87
C GLY A 34 -0.54 -0.14 3.72
N TYR A 35 -1.10 -0.75 2.67
CA TYR A 35 -0.98 -2.18 2.41
C TYR A 35 -1.43 -3.08 3.57
N GLY A 36 -2.36 -2.59 4.40
CA GLY A 36 -2.88 -3.28 5.59
C GLY A 36 -2.13 -2.96 6.88
N PHE A 37 -0.96 -2.32 6.82
CA PHE A 37 -0.19 -1.90 7.99
C PHE A 37 -0.61 -0.52 8.52
N GLY A 38 -1.26 0.29 7.68
CA GLY A 38 -1.58 1.68 7.96
C GLY A 38 -0.46 2.63 7.54
N ASN A 39 -0.82 3.79 6.99
CA ASN A 39 0.14 4.71 6.38
C ASN A 39 1.14 5.28 7.39
N ARG A 40 0.70 5.57 8.62
CA ARG A 40 1.56 6.14 9.67
C ARG A 40 2.64 5.15 10.10
N TYR A 41 2.26 3.89 10.33
CA TYR A 41 3.21 2.83 10.66
C TYR A 41 4.27 2.68 9.56
N LEU A 42 3.86 2.60 8.29
CA LEU A 42 4.83 2.53 7.19
C LEU A 42 5.71 3.79 7.08
N ALA A 43 5.18 4.97 7.41
CA ALA A 43 5.96 6.21 7.40
C ALA A 43 7.06 6.18 8.47
N ASP A 44 6.76 5.69 9.68
CA ASP A 44 7.74 5.50 10.75
C ASP A 44 8.86 4.54 10.32
N GLU A 45 8.50 3.38 9.77
CA GLU A 45 9.46 2.36 9.31
C GLU A 45 10.37 2.86 8.18
N VAL A 46 9.81 3.63 7.25
CA VAL A 46 10.57 4.23 6.14
C VAL A 46 11.59 5.23 6.65
N LEU A 47 11.20 6.13 7.56
CA LEU A 47 12.11 7.11 8.14
C LEU A 47 13.19 6.45 8.99
N GLN A 48 12.83 5.41 9.77
CA GLN A 48 13.80 4.63 10.54
C GLN A 48 14.82 3.92 9.63
N ALA A 49 14.41 3.50 8.43
CA ALA A 49 15.29 2.96 7.40
C ALA A 49 16.11 4.04 6.64
N GLY A 50 16.06 5.31 7.07
CA GLY A 50 16.83 6.41 6.49
C GLY A 50 16.30 6.91 5.15
N LYS A 51 15.07 6.58 4.78
CA LYS A 51 14.44 7.00 3.52
C LYS A 51 13.66 8.29 3.74
N GLU A 52 14.01 9.34 3.00
CA GLU A 52 13.37 10.66 3.11
C GLU A 52 12.36 10.96 2.00
N ASP A 53 12.29 10.13 0.97
CA ASP A 53 11.38 10.29 -0.17
C ASP A 53 10.35 9.16 -0.19
N ILE A 54 9.07 9.51 -0.36
CA ILE A 54 7.98 8.52 -0.47
C ILE A 54 7.02 8.86 -1.61
N ALA A 55 6.18 7.88 -1.96
CA ALA A 55 5.05 8.09 -2.86
C ALA A 55 3.72 7.70 -2.21
N VAL A 56 2.73 8.57 -2.29
CA VAL A 56 1.37 8.36 -1.77
C VAL A 56 0.35 8.30 -2.91
N GLY A 57 -0.81 7.71 -2.67
CA GLY A 57 -1.86 7.53 -3.67
C GLY A 57 -2.56 8.83 -4.03
N THR A 58 -2.92 9.63 -3.03
CA THR A 58 -3.76 10.82 -3.21
C THR A 58 -3.22 12.02 -2.42
N VAL A 59 -3.74 13.21 -2.72
CA VAL A 59 -3.43 14.42 -1.96
C VAL A 59 -3.94 14.34 -0.51
N ASP A 60 -5.06 13.66 -0.26
CA ASP A 60 -5.60 13.49 1.10
C ASP A 60 -4.73 12.59 1.96
N GLU A 61 -4.16 11.53 1.37
CA GLU A 61 -3.16 10.71 2.04
C GLU A 61 -1.91 11.53 2.38
N ALA A 62 -1.47 12.41 1.49
CA ALA A 62 -0.36 13.33 1.74
C ALA A 62 -0.66 14.26 2.93
N ARG A 63 -1.79 14.97 2.86
CA ARG A 63 -2.26 15.87 3.93
C ARG A 63 -2.35 15.16 5.27
N GLN A 64 -2.81 13.91 5.31
CA GLN A 64 -2.97 13.18 6.55
C GLN A 64 -1.63 12.75 7.15
N LEU A 65 -0.67 12.32 6.33
CA LEU A 65 0.67 11.96 6.80
C LEU A 65 1.47 13.18 7.26
N GLU A 66 1.38 14.29 6.52
CA GLU A 66 2.14 15.51 6.84
C GLU A 66 1.70 16.21 8.12
N LYS A 67 0.58 15.80 8.73
CA LYS A 67 0.22 16.23 10.09
C LYS A 67 1.18 15.70 11.15
N THR A 68 1.84 14.58 10.89
CA THR A 68 2.68 13.88 11.87
C THR A 68 4.09 13.55 11.37
N HIS A 69 4.33 13.63 10.06
CA HIS A 69 5.59 13.22 9.44
C HIS A 69 6.09 14.27 8.46
N SER A 70 7.40 14.42 8.36
CA SER A 70 8.04 15.26 7.35
C SER A 70 8.91 14.40 6.45
N PHE A 71 8.78 14.62 5.15
CA PHE A 71 9.57 13.95 4.11
C PHE A 71 10.25 15.01 3.26
N ARG A 72 11.42 14.70 2.71
CA ARG A 72 12.12 15.58 1.77
C ARG A 72 11.30 15.74 0.49
N GLU A 73 10.85 14.61 -0.07
CA GLU A 73 9.91 14.62 -1.19
C GLU A 73 8.76 13.65 -0.98
N MET A 74 7.54 14.12 -1.25
CA MET A 74 6.34 13.29 -1.25
C MET A 74 5.66 13.34 -2.62
N ILE A 75 5.71 12.23 -3.34
CA ILE A 75 5.14 12.11 -4.69
C ILE A 75 3.67 11.68 -4.58
N VAL A 76 2.75 12.52 -5.05
CA VAL A 76 1.34 12.16 -5.21
C VAL A 76 1.15 11.45 -6.54
N LEU A 77 0.80 10.16 -6.50
CA LEU A 77 0.78 9.28 -7.68
C LEU A 77 -0.43 9.48 -8.61
N THR A 78 -1.59 9.85 -8.04
CA THR A 78 -2.81 10.05 -8.81
C THR A 78 -2.88 11.50 -9.29
N PRO A 79 -3.08 11.74 -10.60
CA PRO A 79 -3.25 13.10 -11.07
C PRO A 79 -4.45 13.80 -10.42
N LEU A 80 -4.30 15.09 -10.16
CA LEU A 80 -5.26 15.87 -9.40
C LEU A 80 -6.19 16.66 -10.32
N LEU A 81 -7.50 16.45 -10.14
CA LEU A 81 -8.58 17.26 -10.72
C LEU A 81 -9.57 17.75 -9.65
N THR A 82 -9.21 17.62 -8.38
CA THR A 82 -10.00 18.05 -7.23
C THR A 82 -9.51 19.40 -6.71
N GLU A 83 -10.29 20.04 -5.83
CA GLU A 83 -9.88 21.30 -5.22
C GLU A 83 -8.74 21.12 -4.21
N LEU A 84 -7.82 22.08 -4.22
CA LEU A 84 -6.73 22.20 -3.27
C LEU A 84 -7.09 23.20 -2.17
N ASN A 85 -6.43 23.07 -1.02
CA ASN A 85 -6.53 24.00 0.09
C ASN A 85 -5.13 24.42 0.58
N VAL A 86 -5.08 25.24 1.64
CA VAL A 86 -3.83 25.81 2.15
C VAL A 86 -2.82 24.75 2.59
N ALA A 87 -3.28 23.59 3.08
CA ALA A 87 -2.43 22.48 3.49
C ALA A 87 -1.72 21.78 2.31
N ASP A 88 -1.96 22.25 1.08
CA ASP A 88 -1.27 21.77 -0.12
C ASP A 88 -0.13 22.66 -0.58
N LEU A 89 0.06 23.83 0.04
CA LEU A 89 1.19 24.71 -0.21
C LEU A 89 2.45 24.19 0.48
N VAL A 90 2.91 23.00 0.07
CA VAL A 90 3.99 22.26 0.72
C VAL A 90 5.17 22.13 -0.25
N PRO A 91 6.32 22.76 0.03
CA PRO A 91 7.46 22.75 -0.90
C PRO A 91 7.95 21.35 -1.28
N GLY A 92 7.96 20.38 -0.35
CA GLY A 92 8.41 19.01 -0.61
C GLY A 92 7.43 18.15 -1.42
N ARG A 93 6.24 18.66 -1.77
CA ARG A 93 5.21 17.83 -2.42
C ARG A 93 5.33 17.88 -3.94
N VAL A 94 5.36 16.71 -4.58
CA VAL A 94 5.49 16.55 -6.03
C VAL A 94 4.21 15.99 -6.63
N TYR A 95 3.59 16.73 -7.55
CA TYR A 95 2.29 16.37 -8.15
C TYR A 95 2.46 15.67 -9.50
N THR A 96 1.86 14.49 -9.66
CA THR A 96 1.89 13.79 -10.95
C THR A 96 0.92 14.44 -11.93
N VAL A 97 1.39 14.82 -13.13
CA VAL A 97 0.58 15.41 -14.21
C VAL A 97 0.73 14.58 -15.47
N GLY A 98 -0.38 14.19 -16.09
CA GLY A 98 -0.42 13.33 -17.26
C GLY A 98 -1.31 13.80 -18.39
N SER A 99 -1.79 15.04 -18.36
CA SER A 99 -2.50 15.67 -19.49
C SER A 99 -2.44 17.20 -19.37
N ARG A 100 -2.72 17.91 -20.47
CA ARG A 100 -2.82 19.37 -20.47
C ARG A 100 -3.91 19.87 -19.52
N GLU A 101 -5.04 19.18 -19.46
CA GLU A 101 -6.16 19.54 -18.58
C GLU A 101 -5.78 19.44 -17.10
N GLN A 102 -5.08 18.37 -16.72
CA GLN A 102 -4.56 18.20 -15.35
C GLN A 102 -3.55 19.30 -14.99
N LEU A 103 -2.66 19.65 -15.94
CA LEU A 103 -1.70 20.74 -15.75
C LEU A 103 -2.40 22.08 -15.50
N ARG A 104 -3.37 22.43 -16.36
CA ARG A 104 -4.14 23.67 -16.25
C ARG A 104 -4.94 23.73 -14.95
N HIS A 105 -5.60 22.63 -14.58
CA HIS A 105 -6.37 22.56 -13.34
C HIS A 105 -5.48 22.74 -12.11
N LEU A 106 -4.33 22.06 -12.08
CA LEU A 106 -3.38 22.14 -10.97
C LEU A 106 -2.86 23.57 -10.82
N ALA A 107 -2.31 24.16 -11.88
CA ALA A 107 -1.79 25.53 -11.86
C ALA A 107 -2.87 26.53 -11.45
N ALA A 108 -4.06 26.48 -12.08
CA ALA A 108 -5.17 27.38 -11.73
C ALA A 108 -5.65 27.21 -10.27
N SER A 109 -5.55 26.01 -9.70
CA SER A 109 -5.90 25.78 -8.30
C SER A 109 -4.88 26.41 -7.35
N PHE A 110 -3.58 26.31 -7.65
CA PHE A 110 -2.54 27.02 -6.90
C PHE A 110 -2.66 28.54 -7.05
N GLU A 111 -2.95 29.05 -8.25
CA GLU A 111 -3.21 30.48 -8.48
C GLU A 111 -4.32 31.03 -7.58
N ARG A 112 -5.47 30.34 -7.53
CA ARG A 112 -6.57 30.73 -6.65
C ARG A 112 -6.16 30.72 -5.18
N LEU A 113 -5.39 29.72 -4.74
CA LEU A 113 -4.91 29.66 -3.36
C LEU A 113 -3.91 30.78 -3.02
N LEU A 114 -3.11 31.21 -3.99
CA LEU A 114 -2.09 32.23 -3.82
C LEU A 114 -2.62 33.65 -4.05
N SER A 115 -3.82 33.80 -4.61
CA SER A 115 -4.48 35.10 -4.80
C SER A 115 -5.03 35.75 -3.52
N ASP A 116 -5.07 35.01 -2.41
CA ASP A 116 -5.52 35.52 -1.12
C ASP A 116 -4.34 36.22 -0.42
N ASP A 117 -4.24 37.54 -0.61
CA ASP A 117 -3.13 38.39 -0.17
C ASP A 117 -2.92 38.45 1.36
N ARG A 118 -3.80 37.84 2.15
CA ARG A 118 -3.71 37.76 3.62
C ARG A 118 -2.72 36.72 4.13
N ARG A 119 -2.00 36.01 3.25
CA ARG A 119 -1.16 34.85 3.60
C ARG A 119 0.31 35.21 3.66
N ALA A 120 1.05 34.65 4.63
CA ALA A 120 2.47 34.93 4.84
C ALA A 120 3.35 34.72 3.59
N TRP A 121 2.96 33.80 2.69
CA TRP A 121 3.76 33.50 1.51
C TRP A 121 3.75 34.63 0.46
N THR A 122 2.66 35.42 0.34
CA THR A 122 2.59 36.56 -0.58
C THR A 122 3.50 37.72 -0.17
N GLN A 123 4.00 37.71 1.07
CA GLN A 123 4.90 38.75 1.59
C GLN A 123 6.36 38.55 1.18
N THR A 124 6.71 37.39 0.61
CA THR A 124 8.10 37.10 0.18
C THR A 124 8.45 37.66 -1.19
N GLY A 125 7.44 38.01 -2.00
CA GLY A 125 7.61 38.51 -3.38
C GLY A 125 8.12 37.47 -4.38
N ALA A 126 8.37 36.22 -3.97
CA ALA A 126 8.82 35.14 -4.85
C ALA A 126 7.65 34.24 -5.28
N PRO A 127 7.65 33.73 -6.53
CA PRO A 127 6.63 32.77 -6.96
C PRO A 127 6.75 31.47 -6.17
N PHE A 128 5.60 30.84 -5.89
CA PHE A 128 5.55 29.49 -5.37
C PHE A 128 6.10 28.51 -6.42
N ARG A 129 7.05 27.67 -6.02
CA ARG A 129 7.62 26.61 -6.86
C ARG A 129 6.75 25.36 -6.76
N LEU A 130 5.89 25.17 -7.75
CA LEU A 130 5.03 24.00 -7.88
C LEU A 130 5.81 22.84 -8.52
N ASN A 131 6.17 21.87 -7.70
CA ASN A 131 6.88 20.66 -8.13
C ASN A 131 5.93 19.68 -8.83
N ILE A 132 6.24 19.32 -10.07
CA ILE A 132 5.46 18.33 -10.84
C ILE A 132 6.32 17.18 -11.34
N LEU A 133 5.68 16.03 -11.52
CA LEU A 133 6.24 14.87 -12.19
C LEU A 133 5.47 14.60 -13.49
N ILE A 134 6.18 14.56 -14.62
CA ILE A 134 5.53 14.31 -15.92
C ILE A 134 5.26 12.82 -16.05
N LYS A 135 3.97 12.46 -16.11
CA LYS A 135 3.53 11.09 -16.32
C LYS A 135 3.62 10.74 -17.80
N CYS A 136 4.56 9.86 -18.14
CA CYS A 136 4.67 9.23 -19.44
C CYS A 136 3.60 8.15 -19.59
N ARG A 137 2.85 8.17 -20.68
CA ARG A 137 1.93 7.08 -21.01
C ARG A 137 2.72 5.85 -21.44
N SER A 138 2.32 4.70 -20.90
CA SER A 138 2.77 3.37 -21.32
C SER A 138 1.62 2.60 -21.95
N ALA A 139 1.88 1.37 -22.43
CA ALA A 139 0.79 0.49 -22.88
C ALA A 139 -0.26 0.14 -21.80
N MET A 140 -0.05 0.51 -20.52
CA MET A 140 -1.07 0.38 -19.49
C MET A 140 -2.30 1.27 -19.76
N LYS A 141 -2.15 2.37 -20.52
CA LYS A 141 -3.23 3.29 -20.94
C LYS A 141 -4.15 3.76 -19.80
N ARG A 142 -3.58 4.04 -18.62
CA ARG A 142 -4.33 4.60 -17.47
C ARG A 142 -4.22 6.13 -17.41
N TYR A 143 -3.01 6.65 -17.26
CA TYR A 143 -2.71 8.08 -17.24
C TYR A 143 -1.40 8.33 -17.99
N GLY A 144 -1.22 9.57 -18.44
CA GLY A 144 0.04 10.07 -18.96
C GLY A 144 -0.12 10.76 -20.31
N PHE A 145 0.78 11.70 -20.56
CA PHE A 145 0.92 12.35 -21.85
C PHE A 145 1.25 11.31 -22.91
N ASP A 146 0.71 11.48 -24.11
CA ASP A 146 1.16 10.72 -25.27
C ASP A 146 2.56 11.15 -25.67
N LEU A 147 3.33 10.21 -26.25
CA LEU A 147 4.69 10.51 -26.70
C LEU A 147 4.71 11.65 -27.74
N GLN A 148 3.67 11.73 -28.59
CA GLN A 148 3.52 12.80 -29.58
C GLN A 148 3.27 14.17 -28.95
N GLU A 149 2.83 14.21 -27.69
CA GLU A 149 2.59 15.45 -26.96
C GLU A 149 3.85 15.98 -26.27
N ALA A 150 4.93 15.19 -26.18
CA ALA A 150 6.15 15.55 -25.44
C ALA A 150 6.70 16.93 -25.84
N GLY A 151 6.70 17.26 -27.13
CA GLY A 151 7.17 18.56 -27.64
C GLY A 151 6.28 19.75 -27.31
N LYS A 152 5.04 19.52 -26.84
CA LYS A 152 4.10 20.57 -26.44
C LYS A 152 4.06 20.80 -24.93
N VAL A 153 4.60 19.86 -24.13
CA VAL A 153 4.52 19.90 -22.66
C VAL A 153 5.15 21.19 -22.11
N LEU A 154 6.33 21.60 -22.61
CA LEU A 154 6.99 22.82 -22.15
C LEU A 154 6.19 24.08 -22.50
N ASP A 155 5.55 24.11 -23.67
CA ASP A 155 4.71 25.25 -24.05
C ASP A 155 3.47 25.32 -23.16
N TRP A 156 2.83 24.18 -22.88
CA TRP A 156 1.71 24.12 -21.93
C TRP A 156 2.10 24.48 -20.51
N ILE A 157 3.34 24.20 -20.09
CA ILE A 157 3.87 24.67 -18.80
C ILE A 157 3.98 26.19 -18.82
N ARG A 158 4.64 26.78 -19.83
CA ARG A 158 4.77 28.24 -19.97
C ARG A 158 3.43 28.95 -20.03
N GLU A 159 2.43 28.34 -20.66
CA GLU A 159 1.06 28.87 -20.75
C GLU A 159 0.35 29.00 -19.39
N VAL A 160 0.71 28.18 -18.40
CA VAL A 160 0.01 28.15 -17.10
C VAL A 160 0.83 28.75 -15.96
N GLU A 161 2.10 29.06 -16.19
CA GLU A 161 2.94 29.79 -15.24
C GLU A 161 2.48 31.25 -15.12
N SER A 162 2.76 31.85 -13.96
CA SER A 162 2.46 33.26 -13.69
C SER A 162 3.51 33.86 -12.74
N ASP A 163 3.33 35.13 -12.38
CA ASP A 163 4.14 35.79 -11.35
C ASP A 163 4.01 35.15 -9.95
N ARG A 164 2.95 34.37 -9.71
CA ARG A 164 2.68 33.68 -8.44
C ARG A 164 3.03 32.21 -8.45
N VAL A 165 2.95 31.52 -9.60
CA VAL A 165 3.24 30.09 -9.72
C VAL A 165 4.30 29.85 -10.78
N ARG A 166 5.41 29.23 -10.33
CA ARG A 166 6.47 28.72 -11.19
C ARG A 166 6.45 27.19 -11.15
N ILE A 167 6.51 26.54 -12.31
CA ILE A 167 6.50 25.08 -12.37
C ILE A 167 7.93 24.53 -12.36
N GLU A 168 8.20 23.59 -11.47
CA GLU A 168 9.44 22.82 -11.45
C GLU A 168 9.16 21.37 -11.85
N VAL A 169 9.73 20.93 -12.97
CA VAL A 169 9.65 19.53 -13.40
C VAL A 169 10.72 18.72 -12.66
N LYS A 170 10.29 17.87 -11.72
CA LYS A 170 11.17 17.00 -10.91
C LYS A 170 11.57 15.70 -11.60
N GLY A 171 11.07 15.46 -12.80
CA GLY A 171 11.45 14.33 -13.66
C GLY A 171 10.28 13.70 -14.40
N LEU A 172 10.54 12.50 -14.92
CA LEU A 172 9.58 11.70 -15.69
C LEU A 172 9.09 10.50 -14.88
N SER A 173 7.90 9.99 -15.21
CA SER A 173 7.32 8.83 -14.55
C SER A 173 6.57 7.92 -15.50
N ILE A 174 6.99 6.67 -15.59
CA ILE A 174 6.30 5.64 -16.37
C ILE A 174 5.87 4.49 -15.45
N HIS A 175 4.76 3.82 -15.78
CA HIS A 175 4.27 2.68 -15.00
C HIS A 175 3.76 1.61 -15.97
N PHE A 176 4.33 0.41 -15.88
CA PHE A 176 4.01 -0.68 -16.79
C PHE A 176 2.94 -1.62 -16.22
N PRO A 177 2.27 -2.44 -17.06
CA PRO A 177 1.55 -3.58 -16.55
C PRO A 177 2.50 -4.59 -15.88
N LYS A 178 2.03 -5.28 -14.83
CA LYS A 178 2.80 -6.35 -14.16
C LYS A 178 3.09 -7.53 -15.08
N THR A 179 2.16 -7.86 -15.99
CA THR A 179 2.20 -9.03 -16.87
C THR A 179 1.78 -8.66 -18.28
N GLY A 180 2.15 -9.45 -19.27
CA GLY A 180 1.69 -9.29 -20.65
C GLY A 180 2.48 -8.26 -21.46
N MET A 181 3.68 -7.92 -21.00
CA MET A 181 4.64 -7.10 -21.72
C MET A 181 6.04 -7.65 -21.48
N ASP A 182 6.77 -7.91 -22.56
CA ASP A 182 8.16 -8.35 -22.48
C ASP A 182 9.09 -7.19 -22.06
N PHE A 183 10.33 -7.54 -21.74
CA PHE A 183 11.30 -6.57 -21.27
C PHE A 183 11.70 -5.55 -22.34
N ALA A 184 11.99 -6.03 -23.55
CA ALA A 184 12.45 -5.18 -24.65
C ALA A 184 11.42 -4.11 -25.01
N ALA A 185 10.12 -4.41 -24.89
CA ALA A 185 9.05 -3.43 -25.06
C ALA A 185 9.08 -2.33 -23.99
N LYS A 186 9.29 -2.69 -22.72
CA LYS A 186 9.42 -1.71 -21.63
C LYS A 186 10.63 -0.81 -21.85
N GLU A 187 11.79 -1.38 -22.19
CA GLU A 187 13.01 -0.62 -22.47
C GLU A 187 12.84 0.34 -23.64
N ARG A 188 12.26 -0.13 -24.76
CA ARG A 188 11.96 0.72 -25.91
C ARG A 188 11.05 1.88 -25.53
N GLU A 189 9.98 1.64 -24.75
CA GLU A 189 9.09 2.72 -24.30
C GLU A 189 9.84 3.74 -23.43
N ILE A 190 10.72 3.30 -22.52
CA ILE A 190 11.54 4.20 -21.71
C ILE A 190 12.49 5.01 -22.58
N GLY A 191 13.25 4.36 -23.46
CA GLY A 191 14.20 5.02 -24.36
C GLY A 191 13.53 6.06 -25.26
N ASN A 192 12.39 5.71 -25.87
CA ASN A 192 11.61 6.64 -26.68
C ASN A 192 11.22 7.92 -25.91
N TRP A 193 10.82 7.77 -24.65
CA TRP A 193 10.47 8.91 -23.80
C TRP A 193 11.67 9.77 -23.43
N LEU A 194 12.81 9.14 -23.08
CA LEU A 194 14.04 9.85 -22.75
C LEU A 194 14.59 10.63 -23.95
N GLU A 195 14.62 10.00 -25.13
CA GLU A 195 15.05 10.64 -26.38
C GLU A 195 14.13 11.81 -26.76
N ALA A 196 12.80 11.60 -26.68
CA ALA A 196 11.83 12.65 -26.96
C ALA A 196 12.00 13.83 -25.99
N ALA A 197 12.14 13.56 -24.69
CA ALA A 197 12.36 14.58 -23.66
C ALA A 197 13.65 15.35 -23.90
N ARG A 198 14.77 14.66 -24.20
CA ARG A 198 16.06 15.29 -24.54
C ARG A 198 15.95 16.19 -25.76
N LYS A 199 15.28 15.74 -26.82
CA LYS A 199 15.11 16.51 -28.07
C LYS A 199 14.39 17.83 -27.85
N VAL A 200 13.42 17.87 -26.93
CA VAL A 200 12.57 19.03 -26.68
C VAL A 200 13.02 19.85 -25.47
N GLY A 201 14.09 19.42 -24.76
CA GLY A 201 14.61 20.08 -23.58
C GLY A 201 13.77 19.88 -22.31
N LEU A 202 12.94 18.85 -22.25
CA LEU A 202 12.20 18.49 -21.03
C LEU A 202 13.17 17.87 -20.01
N PRO A 203 13.15 18.27 -18.72
CA PRO A 203 14.02 17.69 -17.70
C PRO A 203 13.83 16.17 -17.58
N ALA A 204 14.84 15.42 -18.01
CA ALA A 204 14.84 13.96 -18.06
C ALA A 204 15.95 13.30 -17.23
N GLY A 205 16.70 14.10 -16.44
CA GLY A 205 17.79 13.60 -15.59
C GLY A 205 17.33 12.73 -14.42
N ARG A 206 16.03 12.66 -14.14
CA ARG A 206 15.43 11.77 -13.15
C ARG A 206 14.19 11.09 -13.72
N MET A 207 14.10 9.77 -13.56
CA MET A 207 12.96 8.99 -14.07
C MET A 207 12.52 7.91 -13.10
N TYR A 208 11.23 7.90 -12.78
CA TYR A 208 10.65 6.96 -11.85
C TYR A 208 9.89 5.85 -12.59
N VAL A 209 10.30 4.61 -12.35
CA VAL A 209 9.80 3.41 -13.05
C VAL A 209 9.04 2.49 -12.09
N SER A 210 8.35 1.50 -12.64
CA SER A 210 7.66 0.46 -11.86
C SER A 210 7.58 -0.85 -12.64
N HIS A 211 7.56 -1.97 -11.92
CA HIS A 211 7.39 -3.32 -12.46
C HIS A 211 8.50 -3.75 -13.44
N LEU A 212 9.74 -3.41 -13.12
CA LEU A 212 10.94 -4.04 -13.69
C LEU A 212 11.51 -5.04 -12.69
N THR A 213 12.16 -6.09 -13.17
CA THR A 213 12.97 -6.98 -12.31
C THR A 213 14.30 -6.30 -11.95
N PRO A 214 15.07 -6.83 -10.98
CA PRO A 214 16.40 -6.29 -10.65
C PRO A 214 17.34 -6.20 -11.86
N ASP A 215 17.47 -7.29 -12.64
CA ASP A 215 18.34 -7.32 -13.83
C ASP A 215 17.91 -6.28 -14.87
N GLN A 216 16.60 -6.12 -15.04
CA GLN A 216 16.01 -5.15 -15.96
C GLN A 216 16.32 -3.71 -15.54
N PHE A 217 16.20 -3.42 -14.24
CA PHE A 217 16.52 -2.12 -13.67
C PHE A 217 18.01 -1.81 -13.80
N GLN A 218 18.89 -2.76 -13.46
CA GLN A 218 20.34 -2.60 -13.61
C GLN A 218 20.77 -2.41 -15.07
N ASN A 219 20.16 -3.14 -16.01
CA ASN A 219 20.43 -2.95 -17.43
C ASN A 219 20.06 -1.54 -17.89
N LEU A 220 18.88 -1.06 -17.48
CA LEU A 220 18.39 0.27 -17.80
C LEU A 220 19.33 1.37 -17.26
N THR A 221 19.78 1.26 -16.01
CA THR A 221 20.71 2.22 -15.41
C THR A 221 22.08 2.23 -16.11
N ARG A 222 22.56 1.06 -16.58
CA ARG A 222 23.81 1.00 -17.36
C ARG A 222 23.66 1.62 -18.76
N GLN A 223 22.48 1.47 -19.37
CA GLN A 223 22.21 1.99 -20.71
C GLN A 223 22.07 3.52 -20.72
N TRP A 224 21.55 4.11 -19.65
CA TRP A 224 21.28 5.55 -19.51
C TRP A 224 21.95 6.11 -18.24
N PRO A 225 23.30 6.15 -18.18
CA PRO A 225 24.04 6.53 -16.97
C PRO A 225 23.83 8.00 -16.54
N GLU A 226 23.33 8.86 -17.43
CA GLU A 226 23.01 10.25 -17.15
C GLU A 226 21.65 10.45 -16.46
N VAL A 227 20.84 9.39 -16.34
CA VAL A 227 19.50 9.43 -15.75
C VAL A 227 19.50 8.75 -14.39
N GLU A 228 19.09 9.48 -13.37
CA GLU A 228 18.80 8.93 -12.04
C GLU A 228 17.47 8.16 -12.09
N PHE A 229 17.54 6.83 -12.11
CA PHE A 229 16.36 5.98 -12.02
C PHE A 229 16.01 5.66 -10.58
N SER A 230 14.72 5.75 -10.26
CA SER A 230 14.19 5.25 -8.99
C SER A 230 13.01 4.32 -9.25
N MET A 231 13.08 3.10 -8.70
CA MET A 231 11.96 2.18 -8.72
C MET A 231 10.92 2.61 -7.68
N ARG A 232 9.64 2.71 -8.05
CA ARG A 232 8.56 2.88 -7.06
C ARG A 232 8.01 1.53 -6.64
N LEU A 233 8.15 1.20 -5.36
CA LEU A 233 7.83 -0.14 -4.83
C LEU A 233 6.74 -0.09 -3.76
N GLY A 234 5.73 -0.94 -3.92
CA GLY A 234 4.59 -1.05 -3.02
C GLY A 234 4.39 -2.49 -2.56
N THR A 235 3.55 -3.27 -3.25
CA THR A 235 3.31 -4.68 -2.89
C THR A 235 4.60 -5.50 -2.79
N ASP A 236 5.54 -5.29 -3.71
CA ASP A 236 6.79 -6.06 -3.76
C ASP A 236 7.79 -5.60 -2.68
N LEU A 237 7.52 -4.46 -2.01
CA LEU A 237 8.25 -4.01 -0.83
C LEU A 237 7.58 -4.54 0.45
N TRP A 238 6.26 -4.34 0.58
CA TRP A 238 5.55 -4.54 1.85
C TRP A 238 4.99 -5.95 2.06
N LEU A 239 4.71 -6.67 0.97
CA LEU A 239 3.96 -7.94 0.95
C LEU A 239 4.64 -8.97 0.03
N SER A 240 5.96 -8.90 -0.12
CA SER A 240 6.73 -9.76 -1.02
C SER A 240 6.68 -11.23 -0.61
N ASP A 241 6.76 -11.48 0.70
CA ASP A 241 6.66 -12.80 1.29
C ASP A 241 5.45 -12.87 2.23
N LYS A 242 4.65 -13.92 2.06
CA LYS A 242 3.50 -14.20 2.93
C LYS A 242 3.95 -14.68 4.30
N SER A 243 5.18 -15.18 4.45
CA SER A 243 5.74 -15.60 5.74
C SER A 243 5.93 -14.43 6.71
N PHE A 244 5.98 -13.19 6.21
CA PHE A 244 6.14 -12.01 7.04
C PHE A 244 4.93 -11.71 7.90
N ILE A 245 3.75 -12.15 7.49
CA ILE A 245 2.50 -11.75 8.11
C ILE A 245 1.59 -12.94 8.41
N GLU A 246 0.94 -12.87 9.56
CA GLU A 246 -0.15 -13.76 9.92
C GLU A 246 -1.33 -12.93 10.43
N THR A 247 -2.54 -13.31 10.06
CA THR A 247 -3.75 -12.58 10.47
C THR A 247 -4.67 -13.49 11.26
N LYS A 248 -5.04 -13.07 12.47
CA LYS A 248 -5.87 -13.86 13.38
C LYS A 248 -7.02 -13.04 13.94
N SER A 249 -8.08 -13.74 14.34
CA SER A 249 -9.25 -13.15 14.97
C SER A 249 -9.57 -13.85 16.28
N THR A 250 -9.81 -13.07 17.33
CA THR A 250 -10.23 -13.60 18.63
C THR A 250 -11.67 -14.14 18.58
N VAL A 251 -11.90 -15.31 19.16
CA VAL A 251 -13.23 -15.84 19.47
C VAL A 251 -13.83 -15.03 20.62
N LEU A 252 -15.00 -14.43 20.36
CA LEU A 252 -15.69 -13.53 21.29
C LEU A 252 -16.73 -14.28 22.13
N ASP A 253 -17.44 -15.23 21.52
CA ASP A 253 -18.52 -15.96 22.17
C ASP A 253 -18.81 -17.27 21.42
N VAL A 254 -19.37 -18.24 22.13
CA VAL A 254 -19.72 -19.57 21.60
C VAL A 254 -21.10 -19.96 22.12
N LYS A 255 -22.06 -20.15 21.21
CA LYS A 255 -23.45 -20.49 21.56
C LYS A 255 -23.87 -21.80 20.90
N GLU A 256 -24.51 -22.69 21.66
CA GLU A 256 -25.15 -23.86 21.07
C GLU A 256 -26.35 -23.43 20.20
N VAL A 257 -26.60 -24.14 19.11
CA VAL A 257 -27.82 -23.99 18.30
C VAL A 257 -28.38 -25.34 17.91
N LYS A 258 -29.68 -25.52 18.09
CA LYS A 258 -30.39 -26.75 17.72
C LYS A 258 -30.96 -26.66 16.32
N ARG A 259 -31.13 -27.81 15.66
CA ARG A 259 -31.79 -27.89 14.36
C ARG A 259 -33.18 -27.27 14.44
N GLY A 260 -33.47 -26.35 13.53
CA GLY A 260 -34.74 -25.61 13.45
C GLY A 260 -34.80 -24.35 14.32
N GLU A 261 -33.88 -24.18 15.27
CA GLU A 261 -33.75 -22.96 16.08
C GLU A 261 -33.38 -21.77 15.20
N ARG A 262 -33.91 -20.59 15.55
CA ARG A 262 -33.67 -19.34 14.82
C ARG A 262 -32.48 -18.60 15.40
N PHE A 263 -31.66 -18.00 14.54
CA PHE A 263 -30.51 -17.20 14.94
C PHE A 263 -30.24 -16.03 13.98
N GLY A 264 -29.38 -15.10 14.42
CA GLY A 264 -28.88 -14.00 13.59
C GLY A 264 -29.91 -12.91 13.27
N TYR A 265 -29.46 -11.90 12.52
CA TYR A 265 -30.27 -10.71 12.21
C TYR A 265 -31.51 -11.06 11.37
N LYS A 266 -31.34 -12.00 10.41
CA LYS A 266 -32.42 -12.45 9.53
C LYS A 266 -33.25 -13.61 10.11
N GLN A 267 -33.02 -13.99 11.36
CA GLN A 267 -33.74 -15.08 12.03
C GLN A 267 -33.73 -16.39 11.22
N LEU A 268 -32.56 -16.73 10.65
CA LEU A 268 -32.32 -17.93 9.87
C LEU A 268 -32.54 -19.16 10.74
N ARG A 269 -33.03 -20.27 10.16
CA ARG A 269 -33.19 -21.53 10.88
C ARG A 269 -31.94 -22.38 10.71
N SER A 270 -31.40 -22.91 11.82
CA SER A 270 -30.27 -23.82 11.73
C SER A 270 -30.66 -25.14 11.07
N TYR A 271 -29.89 -25.56 10.07
CA TYR A 271 -30.13 -26.82 9.36
C TYR A 271 -29.71 -28.06 10.16
N ARG A 272 -28.84 -27.91 11.17
CA ARG A 272 -28.27 -28.99 11.98
C ARG A 272 -28.00 -28.52 13.43
N ASN A 273 -27.86 -29.46 14.35
CA ASN A 273 -27.33 -29.14 15.69
C ASN A 273 -25.86 -28.74 15.59
N GLY A 274 -25.42 -27.81 16.42
CA GLY A 274 -24.04 -27.37 16.42
C GLY A 274 -23.83 -26.13 17.28
N TRP A 275 -22.88 -25.30 16.85
CA TRP A 275 -22.44 -24.11 17.57
C TRP A 275 -22.32 -22.93 16.62
N LEU A 276 -22.70 -21.76 17.13
CA LEU A 276 -22.46 -20.45 16.55
C LEU A 276 -21.25 -19.85 17.28
N VAL A 277 -20.16 -19.68 16.55
CA VAL A 277 -18.92 -19.10 17.08
C VAL A 277 -18.80 -17.68 16.56
N CYS A 278 -18.92 -16.71 17.46
CA CYS A 278 -18.76 -15.29 17.18
C CYS A 278 -17.28 -14.93 17.26
N VAL A 279 -16.74 -14.30 16.22
CA VAL A 279 -15.34 -13.90 16.14
C VAL A 279 -15.20 -12.42 15.81
N ALA A 280 -14.10 -11.81 16.24
CA ALA A 280 -13.77 -10.43 15.94
C ALA A 280 -13.52 -10.23 14.43
N GLY A 281 -13.79 -9.03 13.94
CA GLY A 281 -13.57 -8.70 12.55
C GLY A 281 -14.81 -8.98 11.70
N GLY A 282 -15.22 -7.94 10.98
CA GLY A 282 -16.37 -7.94 10.12
C GLY A 282 -16.09 -7.24 8.79
N THR A 283 -17.15 -6.80 8.12
CA THR A 283 -17.04 -6.08 6.84
C THR A 283 -16.27 -4.78 6.97
N ALA A 284 -16.30 -4.10 8.12
CA ALA A 284 -15.49 -2.90 8.37
C ALA A 284 -13.98 -3.19 8.39
N ASN A 285 -13.59 -4.43 8.71
CA ASN A 285 -12.21 -4.90 8.69
C ASN A 285 -11.82 -5.57 7.36
N GLY A 286 -12.74 -5.63 6.40
CA GLY A 286 -12.53 -6.27 5.10
C GLY A 286 -12.88 -7.76 5.05
N VAL A 287 -13.52 -8.32 6.09
CA VAL A 287 -14.00 -9.71 6.07
C VAL A 287 -15.13 -9.85 5.05
N GLY A 288 -15.00 -10.83 4.15
CA GLY A 288 -15.99 -11.09 3.10
C GLY A 288 -15.95 -10.10 1.94
N LEU A 289 -15.03 -9.13 1.93
CA LEU A 289 -14.80 -8.26 0.79
C LEU A 289 -13.90 -8.96 -0.23
N GLU A 290 -14.45 -9.24 -1.41
CA GLU A 290 -13.70 -9.80 -2.54
C GLU A 290 -13.59 -8.76 -3.66
N SER A 291 -12.41 -8.66 -4.27
CA SER A 291 -12.28 -7.90 -5.51
C SER A 291 -12.91 -8.69 -6.67
N PRO A 292 -13.55 -8.02 -7.65
CA PRO A 292 -14.06 -8.70 -8.83
C PRO A 292 -12.99 -9.58 -9.48
N ALA A 293 -13.29 -10.88 -9.64
CA ALA A 293 -12.38 -11.82 -10.25
C ALA A 293 -12.32 -11.60 -11.77
N SER A 294 -11.12 -11.38 -12.31
CA SER A 294 -10.88 -11.45 -13.75
C SER A 294 -10.54 -12.89 -14.13
N ALA A 295 -11.56 -13.75 -14.31
CA ALA A 295 -11.33 -15.13 -14.74
C ALA A 295 -10.80 -15.17 -16.20
N ARG A 296 -9.56 -15.62 -16.38
CA ARG A 296 -8.91 -15.68 -17.70
C ARG A 296 -8.87 -17.10 -18.29
N GLY A 297 -9.51 -18.09 -17.64
CA GLY A 297 -9.53 -19.47 -18.12
C GLY A 297 -10.75 -20.30 -17.70
N LEU A 298 -10.94 -21.44 -18.38
CA LEU A 298 -12.09 -22.34 -18.19
C LEU A 298 -12.19 -22.88 -16.75
N LYS A 299 -11.04 -23.20 -16.12
CA LYS A 299 -10.95 -23.69 -14.73
C LYS A 299 -11.36 -22.62 -13.71
N GLU A 300 -11.01 -21.36 -13.94
CA GLU A 300 -11.41 -20.24 -13.08
C GLU A 300 -12.90 -19.94 -13.23
N ARG A 301 -13.42 -20.00 -14.46
CA ARG A 301 -14.86 -19.89 -14.72
C ARG A 301 -15.65 -21.02 -14.05
N LEU A 302 -15.15 -22.27 -14.09
CA LEU A 302 -15.77 -23.41 -13.41
C LEU A 302 -15.78 -23.25 -11.88
N LYS A 303 -14.68 -22.73 -11.29
CA LYS A 303 -14.65 -22.40 -9.86
C LYS A 303 -15.72 -21.37 -9.49
N LEU A 304 -15.87 -20.32 -10.31
CA LEU A 304 -16.91 -19.33 -10.10
C LEU A 304 -18.30 -19.97 -10.10
N THR A 305 -18.61 -20.87 -11.04
CA THR A 305 -19.91 -21.57 -11.09
C THR A 305 -20.24 -22.31 -9.80
N VAL A 306 -19.27 -22.98 -9.18
CA VAL A 306 -19.46 -23.67 -7.90
C VAL A 306 -19.81 -22.69 -6.78
N PHE A 307 -19.13 -21.54 -6.71
CA PHE A 307 -19.45 -20.49 -5.74
C PHE A 307 -20.86 -19.91 -5.95
N TRP A 308 -21.27 -19.69 -7.20
CA TRP A 308 -22.62 -19.24 -7.54
C TRP A 308 -23.69 -20.23 -7.05
N ILE A 309 -23.46 -21.54 -7.23
CA ILE A 309 -24.40 -22.58 -6.76
C ILE A 309 -24.54 -22.53 -5.23
N PHE A 310 -23.45 -22.44 -4.47
CA PHE A 310 -23.53 -22.33 -3.01
C PHE A 310 -24.23 -21.05 -2.53
N HIS A 311 -24.07 -19.95 -3.26
CA HIS A 311 -24.75 -18.68 -2.97
C HIS A 311 -26.28 -18.81 -3.07
N LEU A 312 -26.80 -19.62 -4.00
CA LEU A 312 -28.24 -19.91 -4.11
C LEU A 312 -28.81 -20.63 -2.88
N PHE A 313 -27.94 -21.30 -2.10
CA PHE A 313 -28.32 -22.00 -0.87
C PHE A 313 -27.93 -21.23 0.41
N ASN A 314 -27.55 -19.95 0.32
CA ASN A 314 -27.04 -19.12 1.42
C ASN A 314 -25.84 -19.75 2.18
N LEU A 315 -25.05 -20.59 1.50
CA LEU A 315 -23.85 -21.19 2.06
C LEU A 315 -22.64 -20.39 1.61
N HIS A 316 -22.00 -19.69 2.55
CA HIS A 316 -20.84 -18.85 2.27
C HIS A 316 -19.62 -19.36 3.03
N LEU A 317 -18.58 -19.74 2.27
CA LEU A 317 -17.29 -20.11 2.86
C LEU A 317 -16.63 -18.86 3.45
N SER A 318 -16.34 -18.90 4.73
CA SER A 318 -15.68 -17.81 5.44
C SER A 318 -14.17 -17.82 5.20
N PRO A 319 -13.45 -16.70 5.33
CA PRO A 319 -11.98 -16.69 5.26
C PRO A 319 -11.30 -17.30 6.49
N PHE A 320 -12.06 -17.74 7.49
CA PHE A 320 -11.53 -18.31 8.73
C PHE A 320 -11.23 -19.78 8.57
N THR A 321 -10.19 -20.22 9.27
CA THR A 321 -9.80 -21.63 9.33
C THR A 321 -9.65 -22.06 10.79
N TYR A 322 -9.98 -23.32 11.06
CA TYR A 322 -9.74 -23.94 12.35
C TYR A 322 -9.28 -25.38 12.16
N LYS A 323 -8.18 -25.76 12.83
CA LYS A 323 -7.53 -27.08 12.70
C LYS A 323 -7.37 -27.52 11.23
N GLY A 324 -6.90 -26.60 10.39
CA GLY A 324 -6.65 -26.84 8.96
C GLY A 324 -7.88 -26.88 8.05
N LYS A 325 -9.09 -26.64 8.57
CA LYS A 325 -10.34 -26.65 7.78
C LYS A 325 -10.92 -25.25 7.67
N ARG A 326 -11.36 -24.89 6.46
CA ARG A 326 -12.08 -23.63 6.21
C ARG A 326 -13.49 -23.71 6.78
N LEU A 327 -13.91 -22.64 7.45
CA LEU A 327 -15.18 -22.58 8.16
C LEU A 327 -16.27 -21.94 7.28
N TRP A 328 -17.52 -22.27 7.58
CA TRP A 328 -18.68 -21.63 6.95
C TRP A 328 -19.16 -20.47 7.81
N PHE A 329 -19.55 -19.38 7.16
CA PHE A 329 -20.37 -18.38 7.82
C PHE A 329 -21.71 -18.98 8.23
N ALA A 330 -22.17 -18.68 9.44
CA ALA A 330 -23.54 -18.97 9.87
C ALA A 330 -24.52 -17.94 9.25
N GLU A 331 -24.08 -16.70 9.14
CA GLU A 331 -24.75 -15.61 8.42
C GLU A 331 -23.68 -14.66 7.81
N PRO A 332 -24.03 -13.80 6.83
CA PRO A 332 -23.09 -12.84 6.28
C PRO A 332 -22.39 -12.00 7.37
N PRO A 333 -21.09 -11.68 7.23
CA PRO A 333 -20.37 -10.91 8.24
C PRO A 333 -21.02 -9.53 8.46
N HIS A 334 -21.11 -9.12 9.72
CA HIS A 334 -21.59 -7.79 10.11
C HIS A 334 -20.41 -6.82 10.18
N MET A 335 -20.64 -5.57 10.58
CA MET A 335 -19.60 -4.53 10.56
C MET A 335 -18.37 -4.92 11.38
N GLN A 336 -18.55 -5.41 12.61
CA GLN A 336 -17.45 -5.65 13.56
C GLN A 336 -17.20 -7.12 13.89
N THR A 337 -18.16 -7.99 13.58
CA THR A 337 -18.14 -9.40 14.01
C THR A 337 -18.59 -10.32 12.89
N SER A 338 -18.01 -11.51 12.87
CA SER A 338 -18.42 -12.61 12.01
C SER A 338 -18.97 -13.76 12.84
N VAL A 339 -19.95 -14.48 12.32
CA VAL A 339 -20.52 -15.66 12.99
C VAL A 339 -20.25 -16.89 12.14
N LEU A 340 -19.61 -17.89 12.73
CA LEU A 340 -19.19 -19.13 12.07
C LEU A 340 -20.02 -20.30 12.57
N PHE A 341 -20.37 -21.22 11.69
CA PHE A 341 -21.14 -22.42 12.05
C PHE A 341 -20.24 -23.64 12.21
N PHE A 342 -20.34 -24.30 13.36
CA PHE A 342 -19.64 -25.54 13.68
C PHE A 342 -20.66 -26.67 13.92
N PRO A 343 -20.70 -27.72 13.08
CA PRO A 343 -21.61 -28.84 13.29
C PRO A 343 -21.33 -29.57 14.61
N SER A 344 -22.36 -30.11 15.26
CA SER A 344 -22.21 -30.96 16.45
C SER A 344 -21.22 -32.11 16.19
N GLY A 345 -20.37 -32.39 17.20
CA GLY A 345 -19.25 -33.34 17.11
C GLY A 345 -17.97 -32.77 16.48
N SER A 346 -17.99 -31.54 15.95
CA SER A 346 -16.77 -30.86 15.50
C SER A 346 -15.98 -30.30 16.70
N PRO A 347 -14.65 -30.18 16.62
CA PRO A 347 -13.90 -29.42 17.60
C PRO A 347 -14.32 -27.95 17.52
N VAL A 348 -14.68 -27.36 18.66
CA VAL A 348 -15.12 -25.97 18.80
C VAL A 348 -14.04 -25.21 19.56
N PRO A 349 -13.66 -24.00 19.11
CA PRO A 349 -12.67 -23.20 19.83
C PRO A 349 -13.24 -22.63 21.14
N GLU A 350 -12.34 -22.26 22.05
CA GLU A 350 -12.70 -21.60 23.31
C GLU A 350 -12.81 -20.08 23.15
N VAL A 351 -13.59 -19.42 24.01
CA VAL A 351 -13.64 -17.95 24.04
C VAL A 351 -12.26 -17.40 24.41
N GLY A 352 -11.78 -16.43 23.64
CA GLY A 352 -10.43 -15.89 23.75
C GLY A 352 -9.39 -16.57 22.87
N GLU A 353 -9.68 -17.76 22.31
CA GLU A 353 -8.80 -18.41 21.33
C GLU A 353 -8.72 -17.57 20.04
N GLU A 354 -7.59 -17.65 19.34
CA GLU A 354 -7.38 -16.97 18.06
C GLU A 354 -7.50 -17.91 16.88
N LEU A 355 -8.34 -17.54 15.91
CA LEU A 355 -8.52 -18.27 14.66
C LEU A 355 -7.75 -17.59 13.53
N PRO A 356 -6.95 -18.32 12.74
CA PRO A 356 -6.38 -17.78 11.51
C PRO A 356 -7.49 -17.37 10.53
N VAL A 357 -7.32 -16.20 9.93
CA VAL A 357 -8.26 -15.62 8.96
C VAL A 357 -7.50 -15.09 7.77
N GLN A 358 -7.88 -15.46 6.55
CA GLN A 358 -7.18 -15.01 5.35
C GLN A 358 -7.82 -13.76 4.75
N LEU A 359 -7.15 -12.62 4.84
CA LEU A 359 -7.67 -11.34 4.32
C LEU A 359 -6.79 -10.79 3.20
N ARG A 360 -7.42 -9.99 2.32
CA ARG A 360 -6.70 -9.18 1.35
C ARG A 360 -6.19 -7.92 2.05
N MET A 361 -4.88 -7.89 2.34
CA MET A 361 -4.22 -6.82 3.08
C MET A 361 -4.54 -5.40 2.60
N THR A 362 -4.65 -5.18 1.29
CA THR A 362 -4.95 -3.86 0.69
C THR A 362 -6.40 -3.38 0.85
N THR A 363 -7.25 -4.18 1.48
CA THR A 363 -8.63 -3.84 1.88
C THR A 363 -8.91 -4.15 3.35
N ALA A 364 -7.93 -4.71 4.07
CA ALA A 364 -8.08 -5.11 5.45
C ALA A 364 -7.67 -3.98 6.39
N THR A 365 -8.39 -3.84 7.50
CA THR A 365 -8.04 -2.94 8.59
C THR A 365 -8.01 -3.76 9.87
N PHE A 366 -6.91 -3.70 10.59
CA PHE A 366 -6.69 -4.48 11.80
C PHE A 366 -6.88 -3.60 13.03
N ASP A 367 -7.47 -4.16 14.08
CA ASP A 367 -7.65 -3.44 15.34
C ASP A 367 -6.35 -3.40 16.15
N ARG A 368 -5.43 -4.33 15.84
CA ARG A 368 -4.14 -4.48 16.51
C ARG A 368 -3.06 -4.97 15.54
N LEU A 369 -1.87 -4.40 15.66
CA LEU A 369 -0.63 -4.91 15.06
C LEU A 369 0.26 -5.44 16.20
N VAL A 370 0.78 -6.66 16.05
CA VAL A 370 1.75 -7.29 16.95
C VAL A 370 2.99 -7.62 16.14
N THR A 371 4.14 -7.15 16.60
CA THR A 371 5.44 -7.46 16.00
C THR A 371 6.19 -8.44 16.89
N ASP A 372 7.06 -9.26 16.31
CA ASP A 372 8.01 -10.05 17.10
C ASP A 372 8.82 -9.11 18.03
N PRO A 373 9.09 -9.51 19.30
CA PRO A 373 9.86 -8.67 20.22
C PRO A 373 11.25 -8.37 19.63
N GLU A 374 11.67 -7.11 19.72
CA GLU A 374 13.07 -6.75 19.47
C GLU A 374 13.90 -7.51 20.49
N VAL A 375 14.76 -8.41 20.02
CA VAL A 375 15.86 -8.88 20.86
C VAL A 375 16.77 -7.67 20.99
N GLU A 376 16.68 -6.96 22.13
CA GLU A 376 17.77 -6.10 22.56
C GLU A 376 19.01 -6.99 22.59
N GLU A 377 19.86 -6.87 21.57
CA GLU A 377 21.24 -7.33 21.69
C GLU A 377 21.83 -6.51 22.83
N LEU A 378 21.75 -7.07 24.04
CA LEU A 378 22.58 -6.69 25.17
C LEU A 378 24.01 -6.75 24.67
N SER A 379 24.53 -5.61 24.23
CA SER A 379 25.93 -5.42 23.96
C SER A 379 26.64 -5.79 25.24
N GLY A 380 27.26 -6.97 25.26
CA GLY A 380 28.16 -7.41 26.30
C GLY A 380 29.33 -6.44 26.36
N ARG A 381 29.17 -5.39 27.16
CA ARG A 381 30.30 -4.68 27.73
C ARG A 381 30.78 -5.56 28.86
N GLU A 382 31.93 -6.17 28.60
CA GLU A 382 32.81 -6.79 29.56
C GLU A 382 32.86 -5.95 30.86
N GLU A 383 32.22 -6.44 31.92
CA GLU A 383 32.63 -6.12 33.27
C GLU A 383 33.43 -7.30 33.81
N GLN A 384 34.66 -6.98 34.17
CA GLN A 384 35.71 -7.86 34.65
C GLN A 384 35.23 -8.64 35.88
N GLU A 385 35.14 -9.96 35.76
CA GLU A 385 35.07 -10.84 36.93
C GLU A 385 36.40 -10.78 37.69
N GLU A 386 36.36 -10.08 38.82
CA GLU A 386 37.41 -10.08 39.82
C GLU A 386 37.53 -11.47 40.47
N LYS A 387 38.74 -12.04 40.40
CA LYS A 387 39.13 -13.30 41.04
C LYS A 387 38.89 -13.26 42.56
N GLY A 388 38.15 -14.24 43.09
CA GLY A 388 37.95 -14.38 44.54
C GLY A 388 37.53 -15.77 45.04
N LYS A 389 38.50 -16.70 45.10
CA LYS A 389 38.68 -17.86 46.02
C LYS A 389 37.47 -18.73 46.44
N ALA A 390 37.63 -20.04 46.20
CA ALA A 390 36.96 -21.14 46.87
C ALA A 390 37.53 -21.47 48.27
N LEU A 391 36.74 -22.25 49.04
CA LEU A 391 36.93 -22.94 50.36
C LEU A 391 35.86 -22.45 51.37
N ASN A 392 35.02 -23.25 52.03
CA ASN A 392 35.15 -24.61 52.56
C ASN A 392 33.79 -25.31 52.76
N ALA A 393 33.87 -26.63 52.89
CA ALA A 393 32.82 -27.56 53.26
C ALA A 393 32.52 -27.58 54.78
N ILE A 394 31.28 -28.03 55.11
CA ILE A 394 30.83 -28.75 56.34
C ILE A 394 30.54 -27.87 57.58
N PRO A 395 29.56 -28.21 58.47
CA PRO A 395 28.93 -29.52 58.78
C PRO A 395 27.96 -30.10 57.75
#